data_AF-A0A7V8QS84-F1
#
_entry.id   AF-A0A7V8QS84-F1
#
_cell.length_a   1.000
_cell.length_b   1.000
_cell.length_c   1.000
_cell.angle_alpha   90.00
_cell.angle_beta   90.00
_cell.angle_gamma   90.00
#
_symmetry.space_group_name_H-M   'P 1'
#
loop_
_entity.id
_entity.type
_entity.pdbx_description
1 polymer ?
#
loop_
_entity_poly.entity_id
_entity_poly.type
_entity_poly.pdbx_seq_one_letter_code
_entity_poly.pdbx_strand_id
1 'polypeptide(L)' 'QRLRDEAHRFAINSHRAKRAKGIRKSLLDQIDGIGSIRKRSLLNHFGSARGVESASFDEIKSVEGVEEKVAKKIYNFFHE' A
#
# COMPACT_ATOMS: atom_id res chain seq x y z
N GLN A 1 8.18 -24.69 0.31
CA GLN A 1 7.27 -24.19 1.36
C GLN A 1 7.74 -22.79 1.77
N ARG A 2 7.27 -21.73 1.10
CA ARG A 2 7.73 -20.33 1.26
C ARG A 2 6.61 -19.35 1.62
N LEU A 3 5.39 -19.85 1.85
CA LEU A 3 4.16 -19.07 1.97
C LEU A 3 3.66 -18.90 3.42
N ARG A 4 4.52 -19.13 4.42
CA ARG A 4 4.04 -19.26 5.81
C ARG A 4 4.36 -18.08 6.74
N ASP A 5 5.27 -17.18 6.39
CA ASP A 5 5.83 -16.26 7.41
C ASP A 5 5.60 -14.76 7.19
N GLU A 6 4.98 -14.33 6.08
CA GLU A 6 4.79 -12.89 5.81
C GLU A 6 3.46 -12.34 6.33
N ALA A 7 2.43 -13.19 6.43
CA ALA A 7 1.12 -12.81 6.98
C ALA A 7 1.14 -12.63 8.51
N HIS A 8 2.11 -13.20 9.22
CA HIS A 8 2.20 -13.11 10.69
C HIS A 8 2.89 -11.82 11.19
N ARG A 9 3.66 -11.11 10.36
CA ARG A 9 4.35 -9.87 10.78
C ARG A 9 3.41 -8.69 11.00
N PHE A 10 2.27 -8.65 10.30
CA PHE A 10 1.38 -7.49 10.29
C PHE A 10 0.43 -7.40 11.50
N ALA A 11 0.26 -8.48 12.26
CA ALA A 11 -0.75 -8.53 13.32
C ALA A 11 -0.36 -7.84 14.65
N ILE A 12 0.93 -7.57 14.90
CA ILE A 12 1.40 -7.23 16.27
C ILE A 12 1.48 -5.71 16.55
N ASN A 13 1.36 -4.82 15.56
CA ASN A 13 1.56 -3.37 15.79
C ASN A 13 0.27 -2.53 15.93
N SER A 14 -0.87 -3.19 16.14
CA SER A 14 -2.22 -2.61 15.98
C SER A 14 -2.69 -1.67 17.11
N HIS A 15 -1.87 -1.35 18.11
CA HIS A 15 -2.29 -0.47 19.22
C HIS A 15 -1.56 0.88 19.33
N ARG A 16 -0.40 1.09 18.69
CA ARG A 16 0.31 2.39 18.74
C ARG A 16 -0.12 3.38 17.65
N ALA A 17 -0.68 2.90 16.54
CA ALA A 17 -1.04 3.74 15.38
C ALA A 17 -2.27 4.64 15.59
N LYS A 18 -3.09 4.40 16.63
CA LYS A 18 -4.31 5.19 16.88
C LYS A 18 -4.05 6.67 17.21
N ARG A 19 -2.84 7.04 17.64
CA ARG A 19 -2.49 8.44 17.99
C ARG A 19 -1.89 9.27 16.84
N ALA A 20 -1.46 8.66 15.74
CA ALA A 20 -0.93 9.37 14.56
C ALA A 20 -2.01 9.64 13.48
N LYS A 21 -3.28 9.38 13.81
CA LYS A 21 -4.43 9.38 12.88
C LYS A 21 -4.92 10.78 12.50
N GLY A 22 -4.42 11.84 13.14
CA GLY A 22 -4.86 13.22 12.90
C GLY A 22 -4.07 14.00 11.84
N ILE A 23 -2.84 13.59 11.48
CA ILE A 23 -1.93 14.44 10.68
C ILE A 23 -1.23 13.69 9.52
N ARG A 24 -1.27 12.34 9.46
CA ARG A 24 -0.64 11.63 8.34
C ARG A 24 -1.56 11.64 7.12
N LYS A 25 -1.40 12.64 6.24
CA LYS A 25 -1.70 12.48 4.80
C LYS A 25 -1.17 11.11 4.38
N SER A 26 -2.01 10.24 3.83
CA SER A 26 -1.53 8.94 3.34
C SER A 26 -0.49 9.24 2.26
N LEU A 27 0.66 8.56 2.26
CA LEU A 27 1.65 8.71 1.18
C LEU A 27 1.00 8.47 -0.19
N LEU A 28 0.04 7.53 -0.23
CA LEU A 28 -0.80 7.27 -1.40
C LEU A 28 -1.69 8.45 -1.85
N ASP A 29 -2.04 9.38 -0.95
CA ASP A 29 -2.81 10.58 -1.31
C ASP A 29 -1.95 11.64 -2.01
N GLN A 30 -0.61 11.53 -1.91
CA GLN A 30 0.32 12.44 -2.59
C GLN A 30 0.56 12.02 -4.04
N ILE A 31 0.16 10.80 -4.43
CA ILE A 31 0.33 10.27 -5.77
C ILE A 31 -0.82 10.75 -6.64
N ASP A 32 -0.50 11.61 -7.60
CA ASP A 32 -1.49 12.17 -8.52
C ASP A 32 -2.12 11.07 -9.42
N GLY A 33 -3.45 11.04 -9.42
CA GLY A 33 -4.25 10.02 -10.11
C GLY A 33 -4.63 8.79 -9.27
N ILE A 34 -4.26 8.72 -7.99
CA ILE A 34 -4.82 7.72 -7.05
C ILE A 34 -6.09 8.27 -6.41
N GLY A 35 -7.23 7.84 -6.93
CA GLY A 35 -8.52 8.08 -6.30
C GLY A 35 -8.71 7.25 -5.02
N SER A 36 -9.71 7.63 -4.23
CA SER A 36 -10.07 6.95 -2.97
C SER A 36 -10.35 5.44 -3.14
N ILE A 37 -10.90 5.04 -4.29
CA ILE A 37 -11.19 3.64 -4.63
C ILE A 37 -9.90 2.83 -4.75
N ARG A 38 -8.96 3.25 -5.62
CA ARG A 38 -7.67 2.56 -5.81
C ARG A 38 -6.85 2.53 -4.53
N LYS A 39 -6.83 3.64 -3.78
CA LYS A 39 -6.21 3.70 -2.46
C LYS A 39 -6.81 2.64 -1.53
N ARG A 40 -8.13 2.53 -1.47
CA ARG A 40 -8.78 1.52 -0.63
C ARG A 40 -8.43 0.11 -1.10
N SER A 41 -8.43 -0.18 -2.39
CA SER A 41 -8.02 -1.49 -2.93
C SER A 41 -6.58 -1.82 -2.57
N LEU A 42 -5.65 -0.88 -2.72
CA LEU A 42 -4.23 -1.05 -2.34
C LEU A 42 -4.10 -1.27 -0.83
N LEU A 43 -4.76 -0.46 -0.01
CA LEU A 43 -4.72 -0.62 1.44
C LEU A 43 -5.38 -1.91 1.92
N ASN A 44 -6.42 -2.39 1.22
CA ASN A 44 -7.06 -3.67 1.52
C ASN A 44 -6.17 -4.85 1.14
N HIS A 45 -5.45 -4.75 0.02
CA HIS A 45 -4.56 -5.80 -0.47
C HIS A 45 -3.27 -5.88 0.36
N PHE A 46 -2.63 -4.74 0.63
CA PHE A 46 -1.31 -4.66 1.31
C PHE A 46 -1.39 -4.32 2.80
N GLY A 47 -2.59 -4.02 3.33
CA GLY A 47 -2.84 -3.65 4.72
C GLY A 47 -2.44 -2.22 5.11
N SER A 48 -1.39 -1.66 4.51
CA SER A 48 -0.90 -0.31 4.82
C SER A 48 -0.11 0.31 3.67
N ALA A 49 0.07 1.64 3.70
CA ALA A 49 0.91 2.34 2.72
C ALA A 49 2.37 1.82 2.71
N ARG A 50 2.88 1.36 3.86
CA ARG A 50 4.20 0.69 3.93
C ARG A 50 4.21 -0.67 3.24
N GLY A 51 3.10 -1.39 3.26
CA GLY A 51 2.97 -2.64 2.53
C GLY A 51 3.05 -2.40 1.02
N VAL A 52 2.45 -1.31 0.55
CA VAL A 52 2.54 -0.86 -0.86
C VAL A 52 3.96 -0.44 -1.23
N GLU A 53 4.64 0.29 -0.34
CA GLU A 53 6.05 0.70 -0.51
C GLU A 53 6.98 -0.51 -0.70
N SER A 54 6.79 -1.58 0.07
CA SER A 54 7.58 -2.81 -0.05
C SER A 54 7.12 -3.75 -1.17
N ALA A 55 5.98 -3.48 -1.81
CA ALA A 55 5.40 -4.36 -2.81
C ALA A 55 6.15 -4.27 -4.15
N SER A 56 6.22 -5.40 -4.84
CA SER A 56 6.75 -5.42 -6.20
C SER A 56 5.78 -4.75 -7.19
N PHE A 57 6.32 -4.29 -8.32
CA PHE A 57 5.51 -3.69 -9.39
C PHE A 57 4.37 -4.61 -9.86
N ASP A 58 4.64 -5.91 -10.01
CA ASP A 58 3.65 -6.90 -10.44
C ASP A 58 2.54 -7.08 -9.40
N GLU A 59 2.85 -7.07 -8.11
CA GLU A 59 1.84 -7.12 -7.05
C GLU A 59 0.97 -5.88 -7.05
N ILE A 60 1.55 -4.68 -7.20
CA ILE A 60 0.78 -3.43 -7.28
C ILE A 60 -0.15 -3.46 -8.51
N LYS A 61 0.33 -3.98 -9.64
CA LYS A 61 -0.45 -4.17 -10.87
C LYS A 61 -1.55 -5.23 -10.72
N SER A 62 -1.38 -6.21 -9.83
CA SER A 62 -2.38 -7.26 -9.57
C SER A 62 -3.62 -6.74 -8.82
N VAL A 63 -3.53 -5.55 -8.22
CA VAL A 63 -4.64 -4.96 -7.47
C VAL A 63 -5.77 -4.52 -8.41
N GLU A 64 -6.99 -4.91 -8.06
CA GLU A 64 -8.18 -4.58 -8.83
C GLU A 64 -8.35 -3.06 -9.02
N GLY A 65 -8.51 -2.65 -10.27
CA GLY A 65 -8.68 -1.24 -10.65
C GLY A 65 -7.38 -0.42 -10.73
N VAL A 66 -6.22 -1.08 -10.58
CA VAL A 66 -4.90 -0.47 -10.80
C VAL A 66 -4.37 -0.89 -12.17
N GLU A 67 -4.30 0.08 -13.08
CA GLU A 67 -3.67 -0.11 -14.39
C GLU A 67 -2.15 0.00 -14.29
N GLU A 68 -1.45 -0.53 -15.30
CA GLU A 68 0.01 -0.49 -15.38
C GLU A 68 0.60 0.91 -15.22
N LYS A 69 -0.03 1.93 -15.82
CA LYS A 69 0.40 3.33 -15.70
C LYS A 69 0.33 3.81 -14.25
N VAL A 70 -0.71 3.41 -13.51
CA VAL A 70 -0.91 3.80 -12.11
C VAL A 70 0.03 3.01 -11.21
N ALA A 71 0.18 1.70 -11.45
CA ALA A 71 1.14 0.85 -10.75
C ALA A 71 2.57 1.41 -10.87
N LYS A 72 2.95 1.88 -12.06
CA LYS A 72 4.27 2.46 -12.30
C LYS A 72 4.48 3.76 -11.53
N LYS A 73 3.48 4.64 -11.50
CA LYS A 73 3.53 5.86 -10.68
C LYS A 73 3.69 5.54 -9.20
N ILE A 74 2.94 4.55 -8.69
CA ILE A 74 3.03 4.12 -7.29
C ILE A 74 4.43 3.58 -6.99
N TYR A 75 4.89 2.64 -7.80
CA TYR A 75 6.19 2.00 -7.62
C TYR A 75 7.32 3.04 -7.64
N ASN A 76 7.31 3.92 -8.64
CA ASN A 76 8.30 5.00 -8.76
C ASN A 76 8.26 5.96 -7.55
N PHE A 77 7.07 6.36 -7.07
CA PHE A 77 6.94 7.27 -5.93
C PHE A 77 7.62 6.75 -4.65
N PHE A 78 7.71 5.44 -4.48
CA PHE A 78 8.33 4.82 -3.31
C PHE A 78 9.78 4.39 -3.52
N HIS A 79 10.26 4.33 -4.76
CA HIS A 79 11.60 3.84 -5.12
C HIS A 79 12.51 4.91 -5.77
N GLU A 80 12.02 6.14 -5.98
CA GLU A 80 12.83 7.35 -6.19
C GLU A 80 13.22 7.99 -4.85
#